data_AF-A0A3R7QNY6-F1
#
_entry.id   AF-A0A3R7QNY6-F1
#
_cell.length_a   1.000
_cell.length_b   1.000
_cell.length_c   1.000
_cell.angle_alpha   90.00
_cell.angle_beta   90.00
_cell.angle_gamma   90.00
#
_symmetry.space_group_name_H-M   'P 1'
#
loop_
_entity.id
_entity.type
_entity.pdbx_description
1 polymer ?
#
loop_
_entity_poly.entity_id
_entity_poly.type
_entity_poly.pdbx_seq_one_letter_code
_entity_poly.pdbx_strand_id
1 'polypeptide(L)'
;MTAPLMPKATAVWLVDNTALTFDQIALFCGLHPLEVKGIANGDIAAGIKGMDPVSNGQLTRDEIERCTNDQTAELQLADAKRDIPAPKPRKGSRYTPLSKRQERPDAIAWLVRNHPELNDAEIGRLVGTTKPTIQSVRERNHWNMANITPLDPVTLGMCSQIELDDYVAKAAKREERRQKRLAREAAKNGEVLKDATETTAVVQDTPHAPEAPAQPIDDSNVFADAPAAAPAEDTEESLRPEDVFKS
;
A
#
# COMPACT_ATOMS: atom_id res chain seq x y z
N MET A 1 -24.41 22.39 -19.58
CA MET A 1 -24.76 23.36 -18.52
C MET A 1 -24.21 22.83 -17.22
N THR A 2 -23.20 23.51 -16.67
CA THR A 2 -22.58 23.16 -15.39
C THR A 2 -23.50 23.63 -14.28
N ALA A 3 -24.10 22.71 -13.54
CA ALA A 3 -24.92 23.06 -12.38
C ALA A 3 -24.03 23.25 -11.14
N PRO A 4 -24.45 24.10 -10.17
CA PRO A 4 -23.77 24.21 -8.87
C PRO A 4 -23.76 22.86 -8.14
N LEU A 5 -22.77 22.65 -7.27
CA LEU A 5 -22.53 21.36 -6.58
C LEU A 5 -23.75 20.85 -5.79
N MET A 6 -24.56 21.76 -5.24
CA MET A 6 -25.76 21.46 -4.44
C MET A 6 -26.94 22.33 -4.88
N PRO A 7 -27.60 22.01 -6.00
CA PRO A 7 -28.51 22.92 -6.68
C PRO A 7 -29.73 23.33 -5.83
N LYS A 8 -30.30 22.41 -5.06
CA LYS A 8 -31.46 22.72 -4.18
C LYS A 8 -31.08 23.62 -3.00
N ALA A 9 -29.94 23.37 -2.35
CA ALA A 9 -29.47 24.17 -1.23
C ALA A 9 -29.03 25.58 -1.69
N THR A 10 -28.42 25.67 -2.88
CA THR A 10 -28.08 26.94 -3.50
C THR A 10 -29.33 27.72 -3.92
N ALA A 11 -30.35 27.05 -4.47
CA ALA A 11 -31.63 27.69 -4.79
C ALA A 11 -32.33 28.27 -3.56
N VAL A 12 -32.38 27.53 -2.44
CA VAL A 12 -32.92 28.05 -1.15
C VAL A 12 -32.20 29.34 -0.75
N TRP A 13 -30.86 29.33 -0.78
CA TRP A 13 -30.09 30.51 -0.41
C TRP A 13 -30.32 31.69 -1.36
N LEU A 14 -30.35 31.46 -2.67
CA LEU A 14 -30.57 32.51 -3.67
C LEU A 14 -31.97 33.13 -3.54
N VAL A 15 -33.01 32.31 -3.31
CA VAL A 15 -34.38 32.81 -3.11
C VAL A 15 -34.47 33.71 -1.87
N ASP A 16 -33.79 33.36 -0.78
CA ASP A 16 -33.87 34.10 0.48
C ASP A 16 -32.97 35.35 0.53
N ASN A 17 -31.86 35.37 -0.21
CA ASN A 17 -30.80 36.38 -0.05
C ASN A 17 -30.59 37.28 -1.28
N THR A 18 -31.34 37.06 -2.37
CA THR A 18 -31.21 37.84 -3.62
C THR A 18 -32.58 38.23 -4.19
N ALA A 19 -32.61 39.25 -5.04
CA ALA A 19 -33.83 39.68 -5.75
C ALA A 19 -33.89 39.13 -7.19
N LEU A 20 -33.25 37.98 -7.43
CA LEU A 20 -33.23 37.31 -8.73
C LEU A 20 -34.60 36.72 -9.08
N THR A 21 -34.90 36.62 -10.38
CA THR A 21 -36.14 35.98 -10.83
C THR A 21 -36.08 34.46 -10.66
N PHE A 22 -37.24 33.82 -10.47
CA PHE A 22 -37.31 32.37 -10.32
C PHE A 22 -36.78 31.62 -11.55
N ASP A 23 -36.90 32.22 -12.75
CA ASP A 23 -36.40 31.64 -13.99
C ASP A 23 -34.87 31.70 -14.05
N GLN A 24 -34.25 32.80 -13.61
CA GLN A 24 -32.78 32.91 -13.49
C GLN A 24 -32.21 31.88 -12.51
N ILE A 25 -32.84 31.72 -11.34
CA ILE A 25 -32.42 30.73 -10.32
C ILE A 25 -32.61 29.30 -10.85
N ALA A 26 -33.72 29.03 -11.55
CA ALA A 26 -34.02 27.75 -12.17
C ALA A 26 -32.97 27.37 -13.22
N LEU A 27 -32.63 28.29 -14.12
CA LEU A 27 -31.60 28.10 -15.14
C LEU A 27 -30.22 27.84 -14.53
N PHE A 28 -29.83 28.62 -13.50
CA PHE A 28 -28.54 28.45 -12.83
C PHE A 28 -28.42 27.11 -12.09
N CYS A 29 -29.45 26.74 -11.33
CA CYS A 29 -29.47 25.50 -10.54
C CYS A 29 -29.84 24.26 -11.37
N GLY A 30 -30.27 24.42 -12.62
CA GLY A 30 -30.79 23.33 -13.46
C GLY A 30 -32.08 22.71 -12.91
N LEU A 31 -32.90 23.52 -12.22
CA LEU A 31 -34.19 23.12 -11.65
C LEU A 31 -35.33 23.67 -12.50
N HIS A 32 -36.55 23.13 -12.34
CA HIS A 32 -37.71 23.70 -13.00
C HIS A 32 -38.20 24.95 -12.23
N PRO A 33 -38.70 26.03 -12.90
CA PRO A 33 -39.20 27.23 -12.21
C PRO A 33 -40.29 26.95 -11.15
N LEU A 34 -41.11 25.90 -11.36
CA LEU A 34 -42.09 25.46 -10.37
C LEU A 34 -41.45 24.91 -9.09
N GLU A 35 -40.30 24.25 -9.19
CA GLU A 35 -39.57 23.78 -8.02
C GLU A 35 -39.00 24.95 -7.23
N VAL A 36 -38.47 25.97 -7.91
CA VAL A 36 -37.99 27.20 -7.26
C VAL A 36 -39.13 27.96 -6.57
N LYS A 37 -40.32 28.03 -7.19
CA LYS A 37 -41.52 28.57 -6.54
C LYS A 37 -41.95 27.75 -5.32
N GLY A 38 -41.91 26.43 -5.41
CA GLY A 38 -42.19 25.56 -4.26
C GLY A 38 -41.14 25.65 -3.15
N ILE A 39 -39.89 25.99 -3.48
CA ILE A 39 -38.85 26.33 -2.50
C ILE A 39 -39.17 27.67 -1.82
N ALA A 40 -39.55 28.69 -2.58
CA ALA A 40 -39.95 30.00 -2.04
C ALA A 40 -41.17 29.91 -1.12
N ASN A 41 -42.10 29.00 -1.41
CA ASN A 41 -43.28 28.74 -0.57
C ASN A 41 -42.96 27.86 0.66
N GLY A 42 -41.77 27.24 0.72
CA GLY A 42 -41.37 26.35 1.81
C GLY A 42 -41.86 24.90 1.70
N ASP A 43 -42.46 24.49 0.58
CA ASP A 43 -43.09 23.17 0.40
C ASP A 43 -42.07 22.05 0.07
N ILE A 44 -41.07 22.34 -0.77
CA ILE A 44 -40.19 21.33 -1.38
C ILE A 44 -38.86 21.15 -0.61
N ALA A 45 -38.42 22.18 0.10
CA ALA A 45 -37.11 22.24 0.75
C ALA A 45 -37.18 22.36 2.28
N ALA A 46 -38.29 21.96 2.89
CA ALA A 46 -38.44 21.94 4.34
C ALA A 46 -37.32 21.10 4.99
N GLY A 47 -36.39 21.78 5.68
CA GLY A 47 -35.24 21.16 6.35
C GLY A 47 -33.90 21.21 5.59
N ILE A 48 -33.85 21.72 4.36
CA ILE A 48 -32.58 21.94 3.65
C ILE A 48 -32.00 23.29 4.08
N LYS A 49 -30.82 23.28 4.70
CA LYS A 49 -30.09 24.51 5.02
C LYS A 49 -29.54 25.13 3.73
N GLY A 50 -29.93 26.38 3.46
CA GLY A 50 -29.39 27.14 2.34
C GLY A 50 -27.86 27.25 2.40
N MET A 51 -27.20 27.03 1.27
CA MET A 51 -25.75 27.13 1.15
C MET A 51 -25.36 28.27 0.23
N ASP A 52 -24.53 29.17 0.75
CA ASP A 52 -24.07 30.36 0.05
C ASP A 52 -23.14 30.00 -1.14
N PRO A 53 -23.55 30.25 -2.39
CA PRO A 53 -22.73 30.00 -3.57
C PRO A 53 -21.54 30.97 -3.71
N VAL A 54 -21.59 32.15 -3.07
CA VAL A 54 -20.50 33.14 -3.07
C VAL A 54 -19.37 32.67 -2.16
N SER A 55 -19.71 32.21 -0.96
CA SER A 55 -18.75 31.61 -0.02
C SER A 55 -18.07 30.36 -0.59
N ASN A 56 -18.81 29.55 -1.36
CA ASN A 56 -18.27 28.40 -2.08
C ASN A 56 -17.44 28.75 -3.32
N GLY A 57 -17.37 30.03 -3.70
CA GLY A 57 -16.66 30.49 -4.91
C GLY A 57 -17.30 30.01 -6.22
N GLN A 58 -18.59 29.66 -6.20
CA GLN A 58 -19.36 29.26 -7.39
C GLN A 58 -20.00 30.46 -8.09
N LEU A 59 -20.29 31.53 -7.35
CA LEU A 59 -20.79 32.81 -7.86
C LEU A 59 -19.94 33.97 -7.31
N THR A 60 -19.83 35.06 -8.07
CA THR A 60 -19.29 36.33 -7.57
C THR A 60 -20.42 37.25 -7.14
N ARG A 61 -20.14 38.19 -6.23
CA ARG A 61 -21.14 39.18 -5.82
C ARG A 61 -21.55 40.08 -6.99
N ASP A 62 -20.57 40.48 -7.80
CA ASP A 62 -20.75 41.30 -8.99
C ASP A 62 -21.71 40.66 -10.01
N GLU A 63 -21.65 39.33 -10.15
CA GLU A 63 -22.53 38.56 -11.02
C GLU A 63 -23.99 38.61 -10.55
N ILE A 64 -24.21 38.46 -9.24
CA ILE A 64 -25.55 38.56 -8.64
C ILE A 64 -26.10 39.97 -8.84
N GLU A 65 -25.28 41.01 -8.66
CA GLU A 65 -25.70 42.41 -8.86
C GLU A 65 -26.03 42.69 -10.33
N ARG A 66 -25.26 42.16 -11.29
CA ARG A 66 -25.56 42.28 -12.72
C ARG A 66 -26.91 41.66 -13.06
N CYS A 67 -27.15 40.42 -12.63
CA CYS A 67 -28.40 39.70 -12.89
C CYS A 67 -29.59 40.24 -12.08
N THR A 68 -29.36 40.96 -10.98
CA THR A 68 -30.42 41.65 -10.24
C THR A 68 -30.91 42.89 -10.99
N ASN A 69 -29.99 43.61 -11.66
CA ASN A 69 -30.32 44.79 -12.45
C ASN A 69 -30.90 44.45 -13.84
N ASP A 70 -30.59 43.27 -14.38
CA ASP A 70 -31.10 42.78 -15.66
C ASP A 70 -31.78 41.41 -15.51
N GLN A 71 -33.10 41.40 -15.62
CA GLN A 71 -33.94 40.19 -15.49
C GLN A 71 -33.75 39.20 -16.65
N THR A 72 -33.18 39.63 -17.78
CA THR A 72 -32.91 38.77 -18.94
C THR A 72 -31.53 38.15 -18.91
N ALA A 73 -30.64 38.61 -18.02
CA ALA A 73 -29.29 38.11 -17.91
C ALA A 73 -29.26 36.75 -17.20
N GLU A 74 -28.48 35.82 -17.75
CA GLU A 74 -28.26 34.49 -17.18
C GLU A 74 -27.06 34.50 -16.22
N LEU A 75 -27.20 33.84 -15.07
CA LEU A 75 -26.12 33.66 -14.09
C LEU A 75 -25.10 32.65 -14.61
N GLN A 76 -23.82 33.01 -14.58
CA GLN A 76 -22.72 32.12 -14.96
C GLN A 76 -21.94 31.67 -13.72
N LEU A 77 -21.52 30.40 -13.72
CA LEU A 77 -20.62 29.90 -12.67
C LEU A 77 -19.27 30.61 -12.80
N ALA A 78 -18.73 31.02 -11.66
CA ALA A 78 -17.37 31.53 -11.60
C ALA A 78 -16.36 30.41 -11.93
N ASP A 79 -15.32 30.74 -12.68
CA ASP A 79 -14.23 29.82 -12.95
C ASP A 79 -13.59 29.36 -11.64
N ALA A 80 -13.45 28.04 -11.46
CA ALA A 80 -12.91 27.47 -10.25
C ALA A 80 -11.47 27.96 -10.03
N LYS A 81 -11.27 28.80 -9.00
CA LYS A 81 -9.96 29.40 -8.66
C LYS A 81 -8.88 28.37 -8.27
N ARG A 82 -9.25 27.10 -8.08
CA ARG A 82 -8.36 26.02 -7.68
C ARG A 82 -8.34 24.94 -8.74
N ASP A 83 -7.27 24.91 -9.53
CA ASP A 83 -6.90 23.77 -10.35
C ASP A 83 -6.52 22.62 -9.41
N ILE A 84 -7.46 21.70 -9.16
CA ILE A 84 -7.20 20.50 -8.36
C ILE A 84 -6.49 19.52 -9.29
N PRO A 85 -5.20 19.21 -9.05
CA PRO A 85 -4.50 18.25 -9.88
C PRO A 85 -5.23 16.90 -9.83
N ALA A 86 -5.36 16.25 -10.99
CA ALA A 86 -6.04 14.97 -11.06
C ALA A 86 -5.47 13.98 -10.02
N PRO A 87 -6.33 13.27 -9.27
CA PRO A 87 -5.88 12.34 -8.24
C PRO A 87 -5.02 11.26 -8.89
N LYS A 88 -3.77 11.12 -8.43
CA LYS A 88 -2.86 10.07 -8.92
C LYS A 88 -3.53 8.71 -8.71
N PRO A 89 -3.53 7.81 -9.72
CA PRO A 89 -4.11 6.49 -9.56
C PRO A 89 -3.43 5.77 -8.39
N ARG A 90 -4.23 5.25 -7.46
CA ARG A 90 -3.72 4.54 -6.28
C ARG A 90 -3.00 3.28 -6.76
N LYS A 91 -1.69 3.23 -6.57
CA LYS A 91 -0.82 2.10 -6.93
C LYS A 91 -0.94 1.00 -5.85
N GLY A 92 -2.13 0.41 -5.76
CA GLY A 92 -2.44 -0.71 -4.85
C GLY A 92 -2.66 -2.01 -5.61
N SER A 93 -2.61 -3.13 -4.89
CA SER A 93 -3.01 -4.43 -5.42
C SER A 93 -4.43 -4.35 -5.97
N ARG A 94 -4.63 -4.70 -7.25
CA ARG A 94 -5.97 -4.78 -7.83
C ARG A 94 -6.75 -5.93 -7.20
N TYR A 95 -8.02 -5.70 -6.93
CA TYR A 95 -8.91 -6.76 -6.47
C TYR A 95 -9.12 -7.78 -7.61
N THR A 96 -8.77 -9.04 -7.36
CA THR A 96 -9.06 -10.13 -8.32
C THR A 96 -10.51 -10.56 -8.14
N PRO A 97 -11.36 -10.49 -9.18
CA PRO A 97 -12.75 -10.91 -9.10
C PRO A 97 -12.87 -12.40 -8.79
N LEU A 98 -13.97 -12.81 -8.15
CA LEU A 98 -14.19 -14.19 -7.67
C LEU A 98 -14.00 -15.24 -8.77
N SER A 99 -14.50 -14.96 -9.98
CA SER A 99 -14.39 -15.85 -11.15
C SER A 99 -12.94 -16.20 -11.49
N LYS A 100 -12.02 -15.24 -11.33
CA LYS A 100 -10.59 -15.41 -11.64
C LYS A 100 -9.78 -15.94 -10.46
N ARG A 101 -10.41 -16.27 -9.32
CA ARG A 101 -9.66 -16.72 -8.14
C ARG A 101 -9.09 -18.12 -8.26
N GLN A 102 -9.76 -18.98 -9.02
CA GLN A 102 -9.32 -20.35 -9.27
C GLN A 102 -8.05 -20.39 -10.12
N GLU A 103 -7.86 -19.40 -10.99
CA GLU A 103 -6.70 -19.29 -11.89
C GLU A 103 -5.50 -18.56 -11.24
N ARG A 104 -5.61 -18.09 -9.99
CA ARG A 104 -4.50 -17.39 -9.31
C ARG A 104 -3.32 -18.31 -9.03
N PRO A 105 -3.52 -19.55 -8.56
CA PRO A 105 -2.41 -20.47 -8.34
C PRO A 105 -1.66 -20.80 -9.64
N ASP A 106 -2.36 -20.83 -10.78
CA ASP A 106 -1.79 -20.98 -12.13
C ASP A 106 -0.87 -19.81 -12.51
N ALA A 107 -1.35 -18.59 -12.30
CA ALA A 107 -0.58 -17.36 -12.50
C ALA A 107 0.68 -17.30 -11.61
N ILE A 108 0.55 -17.68 -10.34
CA ILE A 108 1.68 -17.72 -9.40
C ILE A 108 2.71 -18.76 -9.85
N ALA A 109 2.26 -19.95 -10.26
CA ALA A 109 3.15 -21.01 -10.70
C ALA A 109 3.94 -20.60 -11.97
N TRP A 110 3.32 -19.84 -12.87
CA TRP A 110 4.02 -19.27 -14.03
C TRP A 110 5.06 -18.22 -13.64
N LEU A 111 4.72 -17.30 -12.75
CA LEU A 111 5.65 -16.26 -12.27
C LEU A 111 6.86 -16.86 -11.55
N VAL A 112 6.64 -17.83 -10.67
CA VAL A 112 7.73 -18.49 -9.93
C VAL A 112 8.63 -19.29 -10.88
N ARG A 113 8.08 -19.86 -11.95
CA ARG A 113 8.84 -20.64 -12.93
C ARG A 113 9.66 -19.77 -13.88
N ASN A 114 9.05 -18.73 -14.45
CA ASN A 114 9.68 -17.92 -15.50
C ASN A 114 10.48 -16.73 -14.94
N HIS A 115 10.08 -16.20 -13.79
CA HIS A 115 10.66 -15.00 -13.18
C HIS A 115 11.03 -15.23 -11.70
N PRO A 116 12.05 -16.07 -11.41
CA PRO A 116 12.52 -16.31 -10.05
C PRO A 116 13.12 -15.06 -9.37
N GLU A 117 13.45 -14.02 -10.14
CA GLU A 117 13.96 -12.72 -9.66
C GLU A 117 12.91 -11.86 -8.93
N LEU A 118 11.62 -12.16 -9.12
CA LEU A 118 10.52 -11.43 -8.51
C LEU A 118 10.38 -11.78 -7.02
N ASN A 119 10.14 -10.75 -6.20
CA ASN A 119 9.89 -10.92 -4.77
C ASN A 119 8.41 -11.27 -4.52
N ASP A 120 8.11 -11.96 -3.42
CA ASP A 120 6.74 -12.36 -3.06
C ASP A 120 5.81 -11.16 -2.87
N ALA A 121 6.37 -10.02 -2.43
CA ALA A 121 5.64 -8.76 -2.33
C ALA A 121 5.27 -8.16 -3.72
N GLU A 122 6.06 -8.44 -4.75
CA GLU A 122 5.79 -8.00 -6.13
C GLU A 122 4.75 -8.92 -6.79
N ILE A 123 4.91 -10.24 -6.62
CA ILE A 123 3.91 -11.24 -7.05
C ILE A 123 2.55 -10.96 -6.41
N GLY A 124 2.52 -10.63 -5.11
CA GLY A 124 1.32 -10.26 -4.40
C GLY A 124 0.62 -9.01 -4.97
N ARG A 125 1.38 -8.02 -5.46
CA ARG A 125 0.80 -6.82 -6.09
C ARG A 125 0.28 -7.06 -7.50
N LEU A 126 0.93 -7.96 -8.26
CA LEU A 126 0.55 -8.31 -9.63
C LEU A 126 -0.72 -9.17 -9.68
N VAL A 127 -0.77 -10.23 -8.88
CA VAL A 127 -1.86 -11.24 -8.88
C VAL A 127 -2.93 -10.94 -7.83
N GLY A 128 -2.62 -10.06 -6.87
CA GLY A 128 -3.48 -9.67 -5.76
C GLY A 128 -3.57 -10.67 -4.62
N THR A 129 -2.65 -11.64 -4.57
CA THR A 129 -2.66 -12.74 -3.60
C THR A 129 -1.89 -12.41 -2.32
N THR A 130 -1.95 -13.30 -1.33
CA THR A 130 -1.20 -13.17 -0.07
C THR A 130 0.09 -13.99 -0.11
N LYS A 131 1.10 -13.55 0.67
CA LYS A 131 2.38 -14.25 0.82
C LYS A 131 2.27 -15.74 1.18
N PRO A 132 1.44 -16.18 2.16
CA PRO A 132 1.32 -17.60 2.47
C PRO A 132 0.84 -18.42 1.27
N THR A 133 -0.09 -17.89 0.45
CA THR A 133 -0.54 -18.58 -0.75
C THR A 133 0.57 -18.72 -1.79
N ILE A 134 1.41 -17.69 -1.96
CA ILE A 134 2.58 -17.76 -2.86
C ILE A 134 3.56 -18.83 -2.38
N GLN A 135 3.83 -18.86 -1.08
CA GLN A 135 4.73 -19.84 -0.48
C GLN A 135 4.19 -21.27 -0.63
N SER A 136 2.90 -21.51 -0.36
CA SER A 136 2.29 -22.83 -0.57
C SER A 136 2.40 -23.32 -2.02
N VAL A 137 2.29 -22.43 -3.02
CA VAL A 137 2.47 -22.82 -4.42
C VAL A 137 3.94 -23.09 -4.75
N ARG A 138 4.88 -22.32 -4.21
CA ARG A 138 6.33 -22.53 -4.37
C ARG A 138 6.78 -23.86 -3.77
N GLU A 139 6.30 -24.17 -2.57
CA GLU A 139 6.58 -25.41 -1.83
C GLU A 139 5.74 -26.59 -2.31
N ARG A 140 4.86 -26.38 -3.30
CA ARG A 140 3.92 -27.38 -3.82
C ARG A 140 2.95 -27.95 -2.78
N ASN A 141 2.71 -27.22 -1.70
CA ASN A 141 1.80 -27.55 -0.60
C ASN A 141 0.41 -26.88 -0.74
N HIS A 142 0.00 -26.54 -1.97
CA HIS A 142 -1.34 -26.02 -2.22
C HIS A 142 -2.32 -27.19 -2.36
N TRP A 143 -3.51 -27.08 -1.77
CA TRP A 143 -4.52 -28.15 -1.78
C TRP A 143 -4.88 -28.64 -3.20
N ASN A 144 -4.83 -27.75 -4.20
CA ASN A 144 -5.13 -28.08 -5.60
C ASN A 144 -3.89 -28.30 -6.47
N MET A 145 -2.75 -28.69 -5.88
CA MET A 145 -1.47 -28.71 -6.62
C MET A 145 -1.49 -29.59 -7.87
N ALA A 146 -2.22 -30.70 -7.86
CA ALA A 146 -2.32 -31.62 -8.98
C ALA A 146 -2.93 -30.99 -10.25
N ASN A 147 -3.79 -29.98 -10.11
CA ASN A 147 -4.50 -29.36 -11.23
C ASN A 147 -3.91 -28.01 -11.65
N ILE A 148 -2.80 -27.57 -11.04
CA ILE A 148 -2.21 -26.27 -11.36
C ILE A 148 -1.46 -26.35 -12.69
N THR A 149 -1.87 -25.51 -13.63
CA THR A 149 -1.22 -25.35 -14.93
C THR A 149 -0.60 -23.96 -15.02
N PRO A 150 0.72 -23.83 -15.21
CA PRO A 150 1.35 -22.51 -15.22
C PRO A 150 0.92 -21.69 -16.43
N LEU A 151 0.09 -20.68 -16.18
CA LEU A 151 -0.45 -19.78 -17.19
C LEU A 151 -0.04 -18.34 -16.93
N ASP A 152 0.16 -17.58 -17.99
CA ASP A 152 0.65 -16.20 -17.90
C ASP A 152 -0.39 -15.28 -17.22
N PRO A 153 -0.02 -14.52 -16.16
CA PRO A 153 -0.91 -13.58 -15.50
C PRO A 153 -1.43 -12.44 -16.40
N VAL A 154 -0.76 -12.13 -17.51
CA VAL A 154 -1.22 -11.12 -18.48
C VAL A 154 -2.37 -11.67 -19.31
N THR A 155 -2.29 -12.92 -19.76
CA THR A 155 -3.36 -13.56 -20.56
C THR A 155 -4.62 -13.80 -19.71
N LEU A 156 -4.43 -14.10 -18.43
CA LEU A 156 -5.50 -14.16 -17.42
C LEU A 156 -6.08 -12.77 -17.07
N GLY A 157 -5.45 -11.68 -17.53
CA GLY A 157 -5.88 -10.31 -17.29
C GLY A 157 -5.77 -9.88 -15.82
N MET A 158 -4.83 -10.46 -15.07
CA MET A 158 -4.54 -10.09 -13.68
C MET A 158 -3.57 -8.90 -13.62
N CYS A 159 -2.57 -8.89 -14.50
CA CYS A 159 -1.62 -7.79 -14.66
C CYS A 159 -1.61 -7.27 -16.11
N SER A 160 -1.12 -6.05 -16.31
CA SER A 160 -0.83 -5.55 -17.67
C SER A 160 0.60 -5.90 -18.05
N GLN A 161 0.87 -6.01 -19.36
CA GLN A 161 2.23 -6.27 -19.87
C GLN A 161 3.23 -5.23 -19.33
N ILE A 162 2.82 -3.95 -19.37
CA ILE A 162 3.63 -2.83 -18.90
C ILE A 162 3.98 -2.99 -17.42
N GLU A 163 3.03 -3.41 -16.59
CA GLU A 163 3.29 -3.63 -15.16
C GLU A 163 4.26 -4.78 -14.93
N LEU A 164 4.11 -5.90 -15.65
CA LEU A 164 4.99 -7.06 -15.54
C LEU A 164 6.43 -6.69 -15.89
N ASP A 165 6.62 -6.04 -17.05
CA ASP A 165 7.93 -5.61 -17.53
C ASP A 165 8.60 -4.63 -16.55
N ASP A 166 7.81 -3.71 -15.97
CA ASP A 166 8.24 -2.75 -14.95
C ASP A 166 8.81 -3.43 -13.70
N TYR A 167 8.17 -4.51 -13.24
CA TYR A 167 8.61 -5.25 -12.06
C TYR A 167 9.79 -6.15 -12.37
N VAL A 168 9.82 -6.79 -13.53
CA VAL A 168 10.95 -7.62 -13.98
C VAL A 168 12.21 -6.77 -14.14
N ALA A 169 12.12 -5.59 -14.77
CA ALA A 169 13.26 -4.67 -14.90
C ALA A 169 13.80 -4.20 -13.54
N LYS A 170 12.91 -3.90 -12.58
CA LYS A 170 13.29 -3.54 -11.21
C LYS A 170 13.92 -4.71 -10.46
N ALA A 171 13.39 -5.91 -10.63
CA ALA A 171 13.88 -7.13 -10.03
C ALA A 171 15.27 -7.52 -10.57
N ALA A 172 15.48 -7.47 -11.89
CA ALA A 172 16.76 -7.73 -12.53
C ALA A 172 17.86 -6.77 -12.02
N LYS A 173 17.56 -5.47 -11.94
CA LYS A 173 18.50 -4.47 -11.39
C LYS A 173 18.81 -4.71 -9.91
N ARG A 174 17.83 -5.18 -9.13
CA ARG A 174 18.04 -5.57 -7.73
C ARG A 174 18.93 -6.80 -7.63
N GLU A 175 18.73 -7.78 -8.50
CA GLU A 175 19.51 -9.02 -8.52
C GLU A 175 20.96 -8.76 -8.92
N GLU A 176 21.21 -7.96 -9.95
CA GLU A 176 22.55 -7.52 -10.35
C GLU A 176 23.29 -6.85 -9.18
N ARG A 177 22.60 -5.97 -8.45
CA ARG A 177 23.16 -5.33 -7.24
C ARG A 177 23.46 -6.34 -6.14
N ARG A 178 22.62 -7.37 -5.97
CA ARG A 178 22.83 -8.44 -4.99
C ARG A 178 24.07 -9.25 -5.37
N GLN A 179 24.19 -9.68 -6.62
CA GLN A 179 25.33 -10.44 -7.12
C GLN A 179 26.64 -9.65 -7.01
N LYS A 180 26.63 -8.35 -7.36
CA LYS A 180 27.82 -7.49 -7.21
C LYS A 180 28.25 -7.35 -5.75
N ARG A 181 27.30 -7.27 -4.81
CA ARG A 181 27.61 -7.22 -3.38
C ARG A 181 28.22 -8.54 -2.91
N LEU A 182 27.62 -9.68 -3.27
CA LEU A 182 28.13 -11.01 -2.94
C LEU A 182 29.53 -11.25 -3.52
N ALA A 183 29.80 -10.80 -4.76
CA ALA A 183 31.12 -10.88 -5.37
C ALA A 183 32.17 -10.05 -4.62
N ARG A 184 31.81 -8.85 -4.15
CA ARG A 184 32.69 -8.01 -3.32
C ARG A 184 32.96 -8.63 -1.95
N GLU A 185 31.95 -9.23 -1.34
CA GLU A 185 32.09 -9.94 -0.06
C GLU A 185 32.94 -11.20 -0.20
N ALA A 186 32.74 -11.98 -1.28
CA ALA A 186 33.56 -13.14 -1.60
C ALA A 186 35.03 -12.76 -1.88
N ALA A 187 35.28 -11.67 -2.62
CA ALA A 187 36.63 -11.16 -2.83
C ALA A 187 37.30 -10.73 -1.52
N LYS A 188 36.55 -10.09 -0.62
CA LYS A 188 37.04 -9.69 0.71
C LYS A 188 37.32 -10.89 1.62
N ASN A 189 36.50 -11.94 1.57
CA ASN A 189 36.69 -13.15 2.38
C ASN A 189 37.78 -14.07 1.81
N GLY A 190 37.94 -14.13 0.49
CA GLY A 190 39.02 -14.88 -0.17
C GLY A 190 40.42 -14.27 0.03
N GLU A 191 40.51 -12.98 0.33
CA GLU A 191 41.79 -12.33 0.68
C GLU A 191 42.31 -12.73 2.08
N VAL A 192 41.41 -13.20 2.98
CA VAL A 192 41.76 -13.63 4.35
C VAL A 192 42.09 -15.12 4.44
N LEU A 193 41.76 -15.91 3.40
CA LEU A 193 41.97 -17.36 3.33
C LEU A 193 42.98 -17.70 2.22
N LYS A 194 44.18 -17.13 2.28
CA LYS A 194 45.33 -17.64 1.50
C LYS A 194 46.05 -18.71 2.33
N ASP A 195 46.47 -19.78 1.65
CA ASP A 195 46.88 -21.07 2.21
C ASP A 195 48.03 -21.00 3.22
N ALA A 196 47.96 -21.83 4.26
CA ALA A 196 48.95 -21.98 5.33
C ALA A 196 50.33 -22.51 4.87
N THR A 197 50.54 -22.71 3.57
CA THR A 197 51.79 -23.24 2.98
C THR A 197 52.84 -22.16 2.74
N GLU A 198 52.48 -20.87 2.74
CA GLU A 198 53.44 -19.77 2.50
C GLU A 198 54.11 -19.23 3.77
N THR A 199 53.64 -19.62 4.97
CA THR A 199 54.20 -19.14 6.25
C THR A 199 55.42 -19.93 6.73
N THR A 200 55.72 -21.10 6.14
CA THR A 200 56.77 -22.03 6.64
C THR A 200 58.09 -21.97 5.87
N ALA A 201 58.31 -20.95 5.02
CA ALA A 201 59.52 -20.86 4.19
C ALA A 201 60.54 -19.80 4.64
N VAL A 202 60.29 -19.08 5.75
CA VAL A 202 61.24 -18.08 6.25
C VAL A 202 61.52 -18.32 7.74
N VAL A 203 62.82 -18.47 8.03
CA VAL A 203 63.50 -18.63 9.33
C VAL A 203 63.77 -20.10 9.75
N GLN A 204 64.70 -20.74 9.04
CA GLN A 204 65.73 -21.55 9.69
C GLN A 204 66.91 -20.62 10.01
N ASP A 205 67.17 -20.32 11.29
CA ASP A 205 68.50 -20.46 11.88
C ASP A 205 68.53 -20.18 13.39
N THR A 206 69.38 -20.94 14.10
CA THR A 206 69.87 -20.84 15.51
C THR A 206 69.10 -21.58 16.65
N PRO A 207 69.84 -22.18 17.64
CA PRO A 207 69.76 -23.62 17.92
C PRO A 207 69.34 -24.07 19.34
N HIS A 208 68.75 -25.27 19.36
CA HIS A 208 68.73 -26.37 20.35
C HIS A 208 69.20 -26.16 21.81
N ALA A 209 68.29 -26.36 22.78
CA ALA A 209 68.39 -27.30 23.94
C ALA A 209 67.26 -27.04 24.99
N PRO A 210 66.88 -28.01 25.86
CA PRO A 210 66.23 -29.27 25.56
C PRO A 210 64.86 -29.43 26.26
N GLU A 211 64.20 -30.50 25.85
CA GLU A 211 62.86 -31.02 26.16
C GLU A 211 62.63 -31.46 27.62
N ALA A 212 61.44 -31.18 28.16
CA ALA A 212 60.88 -31.81 29.36
C ALA A 212 59.34 -31.95 29.21
N PRO A 213 58.75 -33.05 29.73
CA PRO A 213 57.61 -33.73 29.10
C PRO A 213 56.23 -33.19 29.49
N ALA A 214 55.28 -33.37 28.58
CA ALA A 214 53.86 -33.13 28.74
C ALA A 214 53.26 -33.95 29.89
N GLN A 215 52.47 -33.30 30.76
CA GLN A 215 51.58 -33.97 31.71
C GLN A 215 50.21 -34.21 31.05
N PRO A 216 49.58 -35.38 31.29
CA PRO A 216 48.24 -35.66 30.80
C PRO A 216 47.22 -34.81 31.56
N ILE A 217 46.31 -34.18 30.84
CA ILE A 217 45.19 -33.42 31.40
C ILE A 217 44.12 -34.45 31.82
N ASP A 218 43.69 -34.38 33.08
CA ASP A 218 42.68 -35.25 33.70
C ASP A 218 41.29 -34.61 33.53
N ASP A 219 40.42 -35.26 32.75
CA ASP A 219 39.11 -34.74 32.33
C ASP A 219 38.00 -34.85 33.40
N SER A 220 38.34 -35.16 34.65
CA SER A 220 37.34 -35.55 35.66
C SER A 220 36.75 -34.41 36.50
N ASN A 221 37.00 -33.13 36.21
CA ASN A 221 36.50 -32.02 37.06
C ASN A 221 35.99 -30.76 36.34
N VAL A 222 35.39 -30.89 35.15
CA VAL A 222 34.79 -29.76 34.41
C VAL A 222 33.35 -29.42 34.85
N PHE A 223 32.76 -30.18 35.78
CA PHE A 223 31.34 -30.02 36.16
C PHE A 223 31.08 -29.55 37.60
N ALA A 224 32.02 -28.79 38.18
CA ALA A 224 31.86 -28.25 39.53
C ALA A 224 32.10 -26.72 39.56
N ASP A 225 31.34 -25.96 38.78
CA ASP A 225 30.99 -24.59 39.18
C ASP A 225 29.71 -24.12 38.46
N ALA A 226 28.57 -24.20 39.15
CA ALA A 226 27.34 -23.53 38.78
C ALA A 226 26.77 -22.87 40.04
N PRO A 227 26.61 -21.53 40.06
CA PRO A 227 26.09 -20.85 41.24
C PRO A 227 24.60 -21.15 41.42
N ALA A 228 24.26 -21.57 42.63
CA ALA A 228 22.89 -21.78 43.09
C ALA A 228 22.10 -20.47 43.10
N ALA A 229 21.05 -20.38 42.29
CA ALA A 229 20.01 -19.37 42.39
C ALA A 229 18.87 -19.87 43.29
N ALA A 230 18.45 -19.00 44.22
CA ALA A 230 17.41 -19.23 45.23
C ALA A 230 16.02 -19.54 44.61
N PRO A 231 15.11 -20.21 45.35
CA PRO A 231 13.77 -20.52 44.86
C PRO A 231 12.90 -19.25 44.90
N ALA A 232 12.27 -18.92 43.77
CA ALA A 232 11.16 -17.98 43.72
C ALA A 232 9.85 -18.77 43.82
N GLU A 233 8.96 -18.34 44.71
CA GLU A 233 7.65 -18.92 44.95
C GLU A 233 6.72 -18.65 43.77
N ASP A 234 6.20 -19.70 43.14
CA ASP A 234 5.14 -19.64 42.14
C ASP A 234 3.80 -19.31 42.81
N THR A 235 3.27 -18.10 42.57
CA THR A 235 1.87 -17.78 42.85
C THR A 235 1.12 -17.78 41.51
N GLU A 236 0.48 -18.89 41.19
CA GLU A 236 -0.42 -18.99 40.03
C GLU A 236 -1.76 -18.31 40.34
N GLU A 237 -1.90 -17.05 39.94
CA GLU A 237 -3.21 -16.38 39.93
C GLU A 237 -3.81 -16.47 38.53
N SER A 238 -4.77 -17.39 38.38
CA SER A 238 -5.56 -17.61 37.17
C SER A 238 -6.44 -16.38 36.88
N LEU A 239 -5.99 -15.53 35.96
CA LEU A 239 -6.80 -14.45 35.40
C LEU A 239 -8.01 -15.05 34.66
N ARG A 240 -9.22 -14.77 35.18
CA ARG A 240 -10.48 -15.17 34.56
C ARG A 240 -11.03 -14.05 33.69
N PRO A 241 -11.78 -14.37 32.62
CA PRO A 241 -12.29 -13.39 31.65
C PRO A 241 -13.36 -12.41 32.18
N GLU A 242 -13.70 -12.45 33.47
CA GLU A 242 -14.69 -11.57 34.12
C GLU A 242 -14.05 -10.25 34.62
N ASP A 243 -12.72 -10.16 34.73
CA ASP A 243 -12.01 -9.03 35.35
C ASP A 243 -11.78 -7.81 34.42
N VAL A 244 -12.23 -7.89 33.15
CA VAL A 244 -12.02 -6.83 32.14
C VAL A 244 -13.19 -5.83 32.06
N PHE A 245 -14.34 -6.12 32.67
CA PHE A 245 -15.54 -5.28 32.57
C PHE A 245 -16.10 -4.84 33.93
N LYS A 246 -15.29 -4.21 34.78
CA LYS A 246 -15.80 -3.42 35.91
C LYS A 246 -14.88 -2.24 36.28
N SER A 247 -15.07 -1.13 35.57
CA SER A 247 -15.26 0.25 36.07
C SER A 247 -15.02 1.24 34.94
#